data_AF-A0A0D0D0J9-F1
#
_entry.id   AF-A0A0D0D0J9-F1
#
_cell.length_a   1.000
_cell.length_b   1.000
_cell.length_c   1.000
_cell.angle_alpha   90.00
_cell.angle_beta   90.00
_cell.angle_gamma   90.00
#
_symmetry.space_group_name_H-M   'P 1'
#
loop_
_entity.id
_entity.type
_entity.pdbx_description
1 polymer ?
#
loop_
_entity_poly.entity_id
_entity_poly.type
_entity_poly.pdbx_seq_one_letter_code
_entity_poly.pdbx_strand_id
1 'polypeptide(L)' 'PLMKTKFTQCIAEVAKAASLKPLQGHGMHIGGTLKYLMHNVSFETVKAKGCWKSDAFQLYNRKHAQILAVHMQKHP' A
#
# COMPACT_ATOMS: atom_id res chain seq x y z
N PRO A 1 3.17 19.35 14.41
CA PRO A 1 3.46 18.28 13.41
C PRO A 1 4.22 18.85 12.20
N LEU A 2 5.50 18.52 12.06
CA LEU A 2 6.27 18.98 10.90
C LEU A 2 5.64 18.44 9.61
N MET A 3 5.20 19.37 8.76
CA MET A 3 5.25 19.27 7.30
C MET A 3 4.33 18.27 6.56
N LYS A 4 3.08 17.98 7.00
CA LYS A 4 2.11 17.28 6.11
C LYS A 4 1.95 18.00 4.76
N THR A 5 1.84 19.32 4.79
CA THR A 5 1.71 20.17 3.60
C THR A 5 2.95 20.07 2.71
N LYS A 6 4.14 20.19 3.29
CA LYS A 6 5.41 20.15 2.56
C LYS A 6 5.74 18.76 2.01
N PHE A 7 5.43 17.71 2.75
CA PHE A 7 5.49 16.33 2.25
C PHE A 7 4.57 16.16 1.03
N THR A 8 3.31 16.60 1.15
CA THR A 8 2.34 16.47 0.06
C THR A 8 2.74 17.31 -1.16
N GLN A 9 3.31 18.50 -0.96
CA GLN A 9 3.87 19.35 -2.03
C GLN A 9 5.03 18.64 -2.74
N CYS A 10 6.01 18.14 -2.00
CA CYS A 10 7.14 17.40 -2.56
C CYS A 10 6.67 16.18 -3.38
N ILE A 11 5.74 15.40 -2.84
CA ILE A 11 5.14 14.27 -3.57
C ILE A 11 4.45 14.72 -4.86
N ALA A 12 3.71 15.83 -4.83
CA ALA A 12 3.02 16.34 -6.01
C ALA A 12 4.00 16.81 -7.10
N GLU A 13 5.08 17.49 -6.70
CA GLU A 13 6.15 17.91 -7.60
C GLU A 13 6.86 16.72 -8.26
N VAL A 14 7.22 15.70 -7.47
CA VAL A 14 7.84 14.47 -7.99
C VAL A 14 6.87 13.70 -8.90
N ALA A 15 5.60 13.59 -8.53
CA ALA A 15 4.60 12.94 -9.36
C ALA A 15 4.44 13.66 -10.71
N LYS A 16 4.42 15.00 -10.70
CA LYS A 16 4.38 15.81 -11.92
C LYS A 16 5.62 15.60 -12.79
N ALA A 17 6.81 15.60 -12.20
CA ALA A 17 8.06 15.34 -12.92
C ALA A 17 8.08 13.94 -13.55
N ALA A 18 7.48 12.95 -12.88
CA ALA A 18 7.33 11.59 -13.39
C ALA A 18 6.14 11.38 -14.35
N SER A 19 5.41 12.44 -14.73
CA SER A 19 4.16 12.35 -15.52
C SER A 19 3.09 11.43 -14.91
N LEU A 20 3.10 11.29 -13.59
CA LEU A 20 2.14 10.51 -12.84
C LEU A 20 0.96 11.38 -12.40
N LYS A 21 -0.21 10.74 -12.25
CA LYS A 21 -1.37 11.39 -11.61
C LYS A 21 -1.02 11.75 -10.15
N PRO A 22 -1.61 12.82 -9.59
CA PRO A 22 -1.38 13.21 -8.21
C PRO A 22 -1.61 12.03 -7.24
N LEU A 23 -0.57 11.67 -6.49
CA LEU A 23 -0.61 10.57 -5.53
C LEU A 23 -1.15 11.08 -4.19
N GLN A 24 -2.34 10.63 -3.82
CA GLN A 24 -2.95 10.94 -2.53
C GLN A 24 -2.35 10.05 -1.43
N GLY A 25 -2.19 10.59 -0.22
CA GLY A 25 -1.64 9.84 0.91
C GLY A 25 -2.41 8.56 1.24
N HIS A 26 -3.74 8.57 1.11
CA HIS A 26 -4.55 7.35 1.29
C HIS A 26 -4.23 6.29 0.23
N GLY A 27 -4.07 6.70 -1.03
CA GLY A 27 -3.67 5.80 -2.12
C GLY A 27 -2.28 5.22 -1.92
N MET A 28 -1.34 6.00 -1.38
CA MET A 28 -0.01 5.50 -1.01
C MET A 28 -0.06 4.47 0.12
N HIS A 29 -0.91 4.69 1.11
CA HIS A 29 -1.09 3.74 2.20
C HIS A 29 -1.62 2.39 1.67
N ILE A 30 -2.67 2.42 0.83
CA ILE A 30 -3.20 1.20 0.17
C ILE A 30 -2.14 0.56 -0.73
N GLY A 31 -1.43 1.35 -1.53
CA GLY A 31 -0.38 0.84 -2.42
C GLY A 31 0.77 0.18 -1.66
N GLY A 32 1.14 0.71 -0.48
CA GLY A 32 2.12 0.12 0.42
C GLY A 32 1.67 -1.23 0.96
N THR A 33 0.44 -1.33 1.45
CA THR A 33 -0.20 -2.61 1.88
C THR A 33 -0.12 -3.65 0.75
N LEU A 34 -0.53 -3.29 -0.45
CA LEU A 34 -0.49 -4.18 -1.61
C LEU A 34 0.93 -4.65 -1.93
N LYS A 35 1.92 -3.74 -1.88
CA LYS A 35 3.32 -4.08 -2.13
C LYS A 35 3.83 -5.10 -1.11
N TYR A 36 3.54 -4.91 0.19
CA TYR A 36 3.92 -5.89 1.20
C TYR A 36 3.30 -7.27 0.96
N LEU A 37 2.01 -7.33 0.62
CA LEU A 37 1.33 -8.59 0.35
C LEU A 37 1.93 -9.32 -0.86
N MET A 38 2.29 -8.60 -1.93
CA MET A 38 2.99 -9.17 -3.09
C MET A 38 4.39 -9.71 -2.76
N HIS A 39 5.03 -9.21 -1.70
CA HIS A 39 6.31 -9.71 -1.19
C HIS A 39 6.15 -10.77 -0.09
N ASN A 40 5.03 -11.51 -0.07
CA ASN A 40 4.76 -12.63 0.84
C ASN A 40 4.71 -12.25 2.34
N VAL A 41 4.57 -10.97 2.66
CA VAL A 41 4.34 -10.51 4.03
C VAL A 41 2.91 -10.89 4.43
N SER A 42 2.75 -11.53 5.60
CA SER A 42 1.44 -12.01 6.05
C SER A 42 0.44 -10.87 6.25
N PHE A 43 -0.84 -11.18 6.08
CA PHE A 43 -1.94 -10.22 6.31
C PHE A 43 -1.88 -9.62 7.71
N GLU A 44 -1.60 -10.41 8.75
CA GLU A 44 -1.43 -9.93 10.13
C GLU A 44 -0.28 -8.93 10.28
N THR A 45 0.86 -9.22 9.63
CA THR A 45 2.01 -8.31 9.68
C THR A 45 1.71 -7.00 8.97
N VAL A 46 0.99 -7.05 7.84
CA VAL A 46 0.56 -5.85 7.12
C VAL A 46 -0.46 -5.04 7.93
N LYS A 47 -1.41 -5.72 8.59
CA LYS A 47 -2.41 -5.09 9.47
C LYS A 47 -1.74 -4.33 10.62
N ALA A 48 -0.78 -4.98 11.30
CA ALA A 48 0.00 -4.36 12.36
C ALA A 48 0.86 -3.19 11.86
N LYS A 49 1.59 -3.38 10.75
CA LYS A 49 2.48 -2.33 10.18
C LYS A 49 1.72 -1.12 9.66
N GLY A 50 0.54 -1.33 9.06
CA GLY A 50 -0.31 -0.25 8.56
C GLY A 50 -1.21 0.37 9.62
N CYS A 51 -1.12 -0.06 10.88
CA CYS A 51 -1.99 0.38 11.98
C CYS A 51 -3.49 0.27 11.60
N TRP A 52 -3.84 -0.78 10.85
CA TRP A 52 -5.22 -1.00 10.42
C TRP A 52 -6.06 -1.46 11.60
N LYS A 53 -7.15 -0.75 11.88
CA LYS A 53 -8.08 -1.09 12.96
C LYS A 53 -8.95 -2.31 12.66
N SER A 54 -9.04 -2.71 11.41
CA SER A 54 -9.86 -3.82 10.93
C SER A 54 -9.27 -4.42 9.65
N ASP A 55 -9.88 -5.50 9.17
CA ASP A 55 -9.50 -6.16 7.91
C ASP A 55 -10.05 -5.44 6.66
N ALA A 56 -10.59 -4.22 6.81
CA ALA A 56 -11.10 -3.42 5.70
C ALA A 56 -10.05 -3.15 4.61
N PHE A 57 -8.75 -3.20 4.94
CA PHE A 57 -7.67 -3.07 3.95
C PHE A 57 -7.71 -4.18 2.88
N GLN A 58 -8.28 -5.34 3.19
CA GLN A 58 -8.39 -6.45 2.25
C GLN A 58 -9.30 -6.11 1.07
N LEU A 59 -10.31 -5.26 1.29
CA LEU A 59 -11.25 -4.82 0.25
C LEU A 59 -10.58 -3.93 -0.81
N TYR A 60 -9.51 -3.22 -0.45
CA TYR A 60 -8.80 -2.31 -1.36
C TYR A 60 -7.79 -3.04 -2.27
N ASN A 61 -7.59 -4.34 -2.10
CA ASN A 61 -6.61 -5.13 -2.84
C ASN A 61 -7.09 -5.46 -4.26
N ARG A 62 -6.82 -4.60 -5.25
CA ARG A 62 -7.24 -4.86 -6.64
C ARG A 62 -6.55 -6.05 -7.35
N LYS A 63 -5.51 -6.66 -6.75
CA LYS A 63 -4.71 -7.74 -7.35
C LYS A 63 -4.87 -9.08 -6.64
N HIS A 64 -6.10 -9.47 -6.33
CA HIS A 64 -6.39 -10.67 -5.54
C HIS A 64 -5.69 -11.93 -6.07
N ALA A 65 -5.73 -12.20 -7.37
CA ALA A 65 -5.08 -13.39 -7.95
C ALA A 65 -3.56 -13.43 -7.71
N GLN A 66 -2.87 -12.29 -7.85
CA GLN A 66 -1.41 -12.20 -7.64
C GLN A 66 -1.06 -12.37 -6.17
N ILE A 67 -1.85 -11.78 -5.28
CA ILE A 67 -1.67 -11.93 -3.83
C ILE A 67 -1.90 -13.40 -3.45
N LEU A 68 -3.03 -13.98 -3.84
CA LEU A 68 -3.36 -15.36 -3.50
C LEU A 68 -2.34 -16.35 -4.05
N ALA A 69 -1.86 -16.18 -5.27
CA ALA A 69 -0.81 -17.04 -5.83
C ALA A 69 0.44 -17.09 -4.94
N VAL A 70 0.92 -15.94 -4.45
CA VAL A 70 2.11 -15.87 -3.57
C VAL A 70 1.84 -16.52 -2.21
N HIS A 71 0.64 -16.36 -1.66
CA HIS A 71 0.31 -16.85 -0.32
C HIS A 71 -0.15 -18.31 -0.28
N MET A 72 -0.71 -18.83 -1.38
CA MET A 72 -1.12 -20.24 -1.51
C MET A 72 0.04 -21.18 -1.82
N GLN A 73 1.15 -20.66 -2.36
CA GLN A 73 2.38 -21.44 -2.59
C GLN A 73 3.14 -21.80 -1.31
N LYS A 74 2.68 -21.34 -0.14
CA LYS A 74 3.22 -21.78 1.16
C LYS A 74 2.67 -23.16 1.52
N HIS A 75 3.05 -24.21 0.80
CA HIS A 75 3.08 -25.61 1.24
C HIS A 75 3.71 -26.44 0.11
N PRO A 76 4.97 -26.92 0.22
CA PRO A 76 5.36 -28.15 -0.46
C PRO A 76 4.60 -29.36 0.11
#